data_AF-A0A8J2EUP1-F1
#
_entry.id   AF-A0A8J2EUP1-F1
#
_cell.length_a   1.000
_cell.length_b   1.000
_cell.length_c   1.000
_cell.angle_alpha   90.00
_cell.angle_beta   90.00
_cell.angle_gamma   90.00
#
_symmetry.space_group_name_H-M   'P 1'
#
loop_
_entity.id
_entity.type
_entity.pdbx_description
1 polymer ?
#
loop_
_entity_poly.entity_id
_entity_poly.type
_entity_poly.pdbx_seq_one_letter_code
_entity_poly.pdbx_strand_id
1 'polypeptide(L)'
;MQKENPKALGIFACKTGLDSSCWINMKVPSLRAAKCHDDYTTKFCRLHNDAHILCLGQNTIGPEVAKEMVKRFVTTEFEGDRHVQRLQKVHGLCGAENKL
;
A
#
# COMPACT_ATOMS: atom_id res chain seq x y z
N MET A 1 -4.40 8.78 -23.93
CA MET A 1 -5.04 8.53 -22.63
C MET A 1 -4.52 7.21 -22.12
N GLN A 2 -3.77 7.20 -21.01
CA GLN A 2 -3.21 5.97 -20.45
C GLN A 2 -4.36 5.09 -19.95
N LYS A 3 -4.35 3.80 -20.32
CA LYS A 3 -5.34 2.82 -19.85
C LYS A 3 -5.21 2.69 -18.32
N GLU A 4 -6.32 2.84 -17.61
CA GLU A 4 -6.35 2.58 -16.17
C GLU A 4 -6.11 1.08 -15.94
N ASN A 5 -4.98 0.77 -15.30
CA ASN A 5 -4.67 -0.59 -14.89
C ASN A 5 -5.09 -0.74 -13.42
N PRO A 6 -6.14 -1.52 -13.11
CA PRO A 6 -6.61 -1.71 -11.73
C PRO A 6 -5.59 -2.43 -10.84
N LYS A 7 -4.53 -3.01 -11.42
CA LYS A 7 -3.41 -3.64 -10.70
C LYS A 7 -2.17 -2.75 -10.62
N ALA A 8 -2.26 -1.47 -11.01
CA ALA A 8 -1.12 -0.58 -10.94
C ALA A 8 -0.68 -0.34 -9.49
N LEU A 9 0.62 -0.42 -9.25
CA LEU A 9 1.24 -0.12 -7.97
C LEU A 9 1.92 1.25 -8.02
N GLY A 10 1.91 1.96 -6.90
CA GLY A 10 2.54 3.27 -6.76
C GLY A 10 3.63 3.29 -5.70
N ILE A 11 4.61 4.16 -5.88
CA ILE A 11 5.65 4.45 -4.88
C ILE A 11 5.66 5.95 -4.65
N PHE A 12 5.64 6.35 -3.38
CA PHE A 12 5.73 7.75 -2.97
C PHE A 12 6.87 7.93 -1.99
N ALA A 13 7.68 8.98 -2.14
CA ALA A 13 8.73 9.30 -1.19
C ALA A 13 8.63 10.77 -0.76
N CYS A 14 8.69 11.02 0.55
CA CYS A 14 8.86 12.35 1.11
C CYS A 14 9.83 12.28 2.30
N LYS A 15 10.00 13.36 3.07
CA LYS A 15 10.96 13.39 4.19
C LYS A 15 10.77 12.20 5.14
N THR A 16 9.54 11.91 5.56
CA THR A 16 9.21 10.84 6.54
C THR A 16 8.31 9.73 5.98
N GLY A 17 7.69 9.95 4.82
CA GLY A 17 6.68 9.06 4.23
C GLY A 17 5.31 9.12 4.92
N LEU A 18 5.19 9.74 6.09
CA LEU A 18 3.98 9.70 6.92
C LEU A 18 2.86 10.54 6.30
N ASP A 19 3.12 11.82 6.04
CA ASP A 19 2.11 12.77 5.57
C ASP A 19 1.48 12.32 4.25
N SER A 20 2.31 11.78 3.36
CA SER A 20 1.87 11.23 2.07
C SER A 20 0.93 10.05 2.27
N SER A 21 1.26 9.11 3.16
CA SER A 21 0.40 7.96 3.43
C SER A 21 -0.94 8.38 4.05
N CYS A 22 -0.93 9.33 4.99
CA CYS A 22 -2.14 9.86 5.60
C CYS A 22 -3.01 10.58 4.57
N TRP A 23 -2.41 11.47 3.77
CA TRP A 23 -3.12 12.25 2.76
C TRP A 23 -3.77 11.34 1.72
N ILE A 24 -3.05 10.35 1.19
CA ILE A 24 -3.59 9.41 0.20
C ILE A 24 -4.75 8.61 0.79
N ASN A 25 -4.58 8.04 1.99
CA ASN A 25 -5.62 7.27 2.65
C ASN A 25 -6.87 8.10 2.99
N MET A 26 -6.73 9.40 3.26
CA MET A 26 -7.87 10.29 3.53
C MET A 26 -8.55 10.80 2.25
N LYS A 27 -7.80 11.01 1.17
CA LYS A 27 -8.30 11.67 -0.04
C LYS A 27 -8.70 10.73 -1.16
N VAL A 28 -8.18 9.50 -1.18
CA VAL A 28 -8.44 8.53 -2.24
C VAL A 28 -8.97 7.22 -1.63
N PRO A 29 -10.28 7.12 -1.35
CA PRO A 29 -10.87 6.00 -0.62
C PRO A 29 -10.71 4.62 -1.28
N SER A 30 -10.48 4.59 -2.60
CA SER A 30 -10.24 3.37 -3.36
C SER A 30 -8.82 2.82 -3.20
N LEU A 31 -7.88 3.64 -2.74
CA LEU A 31 -6.46 3.27 -2.62
C LEU A 31 -6.07 3.04 -1.16
N ARG A 32 -4.99 2.27 -1.00
CA ARG A 32 -4.39 1.97 0.30
C ARG A 32 -2.91 2.27 0.22
N ALA A 33 -2.50 3.28 0.97
CA ALA A 33 -1.11 3.67 1.11
C ALA A 33 -0.55 3.13 2.43
N ALA A 34 0.60 2.47 2.36
CA ALA A 34 1.31 1.95 3.51
C ALA A 34 2.67 2.64 3.64
N LYS A 35 2.90 3.24 4.81
CA LYS A 35 4.22 3.76 5.17
C LYS A 35 5.01 2.65 5.86
N CYS A 36 6.11 2.24 5.25
CA CYS A 36 6.96 1.15 5.73
C CYS A 36 8.35 1.66 6.08
N HIS A 37 9.05 0.94 6.95
CA HIS A 37 10.40 1.28 7.39
C HIS A 37 11.43 0.17 7.18
N ASP A 38 10.97 -1.04 6.88
CA ASP A 38 11.80 -2.23 6.73
C ASP A 38 11.18 -3.20 5.71
N ASP A 39 11.93 -4.25 5.35
CA ASP A 39 11.48 -5.28 4.41
C ASP A 39 10.27 -6.07 4.95
N TYR A 40 10.21 -6.31 6.26
CA TYR A 40 9.13 -7.06 6.90
C TYR A 40 7.78 -6.36 6.72
N THR A 41 7.68 -5.10 7.16
CA THR A 41 6.49 -4.27 7.01
C THR A 41 6.13 -4.05 5.55
N THR A 42 7.13 -3.98 4.66
CA THR A 42 6.91 -3.86 3.21
C THR A 42 6.32 -5.12 2.60
N LYS A 43 6.76 -6.30 3.02
CA LYS A 43 6.15 -7.56 2.61
C LYS A 43 4.71 -7.64 3.10
N PHE A 44 4.49 -7.42 4.39
CA PHE A 44 3.18 -7.62 5.00
C PHE A 44 2.15 -6.55 4.62
N CYS A 45 2.57 -5.35 4.22
CA CYS A 45 1.64 -4.36 3.70
C CYS A 45 0.99 -4.80 2.36
N ARG A 46 1.73 -5.53 1.52
CA ARG A 46 1.17 -6.19 0.32
C ARG A 46 0.42 -7.45 0.67
N LEU A 47 1.06 -8.35 1.41
CA LEU A 47 0.56 -9.69 1.68
C LEU A 47 -0.78 -9.70 2.43
N HIS A 48 -0.94 -8.84 3.45
CA HIS A 48 -2.12 -8.83 4.32
C HIS A 48 -3.06 -7.64 4.09
N ASN A 49 -2.54 -6.49 3.66
CA ASN A 49 -3.35 -5.27 3.57
C ASN A 49 -3.65 -4.88 2.12
N ASP A 50 -3.17 -5.66 1.15
CA ASP A 50 -3.27 -5.39 -0.28
C ASP A 50 -3.01 -3.91 -0.58
N ALA A 51 -1.89 -3.39 -0.07
CA ALA A 51 -1.53 -1.99 -0.28
C ALA A 51 -1.25 -1.73 -1.77
N HIS A 52 -1.75 -0.60 -2.27
CA HIS A 52 -1.55 -0.14 -3.64
C HIS A 52 -0.36 0.79 -3.75
N ILE A 53 -0.09 1.56 -2.68
CA ILE A 53 0.97 2.56 -2.66
C ILE A 53 1.92 2.30 -1.50
N LEU A 54 3.22 2.23 -1.80
CA LEU A 54 4.29 2.22 -0.81
C LEU A 54 4.79 3.63 -0.55
N CYS A 55 4.74 4.08 0.70
CA CYS A 55 5.28 5.37 1.12
C CYS A 55 6.62 5.18 1.87
N LEU A 56 7.66 5.86 1.39
CA LEU A 56 9.02 5.79 1.92
C LEU A 56 9.46 7.14 2.49
N GLY A 57 10.25 7.10 3.56
CA GLY A 57 10.85 8.28 4.17
C GLY A 57 12.31 8.45 3.75
N GLN A 58 12.59 9.50 2.99
CA GLN A 58 13.93 9.85 2.49
C GLN A 58 14.96 10.05 3.62
N ASN A 59 14.55 10.62 4.76
CA ASN A 59 15.46 10.86 5.89
C ASN A 59 15.60 9.65 6.82
N THR A 60 14.77 8.63 6.63
CA THR A 60 14.69 7.47 7.55
C THR A 60 15.17 6.18 6.91
N ILE A 61 15.26 6.11 5.59
CA ILE A 61 15.57 4.89 4.85
C ILE A 61 16.70 5.20 3.86
N GLY A 62 17.77 4.43 3.93
CA GLY A 62 18.88 4.52 2.97
C GLY A 62 18.47 4.06 1.58
N PRO A 63 19.15 4.54 0.51
CA PRO A 63 18.75 4.28 -0.87
C PRO A 63 18.75 2.79 -1.25
N GLU A 64 19.72 2.00 -0.77
CA GLU A 64 19.76 0.56 -1.07
C GLU A 64 18.63 -0.20 -0.36
N VAL A 65 18.36 0.12 0.90
CA VAL A 65 17.23 -0.45 1.64
C VAL A 65 15.91 -0.09 0.96
N ALA A 66 15.77 1.17 0.50
CA ALA A 66 14.59 1.61 -0.24
C ALA A 66 14.39 0.82 -1.54
N LYS A 67 15.45 0.52 -2.29
CA LYS A 67 15.37 -0.31 -3.51
C LYS A 67 14.92 -1.74 -3.19
N GLU A 68 15.46 -2.33 -2.13
CA GLU A 68 15.06 -3.67 -1.69
C GLU A 68 13.60 -3.71 -1.26
N MET A 69 13.14 -2.71 -0.50
CA MET A 69 11.74 -2.56 -0.12
C MET A 69 10.85 -2.41 -1.36
N VAL A 70 11.23 -1.56 -2.32
CA VAL A 70 10.48 -1.41 -3.57
C VAL A 70 10.38 -2.74 -4.31
N LYS A 71 11.49 -3.47 -4.44
CA LYS A 71 11.52 -4.80 -5.07
C LYS A 71 10.61 -5.76 -4.34
N ARG A 72 10.65 -5.80 -3.01
CA ARG A 72 9.77 -6.63 -2.18
C ARG A 72 8.30 -6.29 -2.44
N PHE A 73 7.96 -5.01 -2.44
CA PHE A 73 6.59 -4.53 -2.63
C PHE A 73 6.00 -4.95 -3.97
N VAL A 74 6.75 -4.78 -5.07
CA VAL A 74 6.25 -5.11 -6.41
C VAL A 74 6.20 -6.62 -6.68
N THR A 75 7.01 -7.41 -5.98
CA THR A 75 7.04 -8.88 -6.13
C THR A 75 6.12 -9.62 -5.16
N THR A 76 5.64 -8.96 -4.11
CA THR A 76 4.77 -9.60 -3.12
C THR A 76 3.32 -9.53 -3.57
N GLU A 77 2.72 -10.70 -3.76
CA GLU A 77 1.30 -10.86 -4.05
C GLU A 77 0.47 -10.84 -2.77
N PHE A 78 -0.82 -10.50 -2.92
CA PHE A 78 -1.77 -10.52 -1.82
C PHE A 78 -2.21 -11.95 -1.52
N GLU A 79 -2.17 -12.37 -0.26
CA GLU A 79 -2.47 -13.75 0.15
C GLU A 79 -3.97 -14.08 0.08
N GLY A 80 -4.84 -13.07 0.16
CA GLY A 80 -6.28 -13.29 0.18
C GLY A 80 -6.77 -13.90 1.50
N ASP A 81 -7.85 -14.67 1.45
CA ASP A 81 -8.43 -15.37 2.61
C ASP A 81 -8.86 -14.44 3.78
N ARG A 82 -8.48 -14.74 5.03
CA ARG A 82 -8.87 -14.00 6.25
C ARG A 82 -8.57 -12.50 6.19
N HIS A 83 -7.62 -12.11 5.34
CA HIS A 83 -7.23 -10.73 5.15
C HIS A 83 -8.30 -9.91 4.42
N VAL A 84 -9.09 -10.54 3.55
CA VAL A 84 -10.22 -9.89 2.85
C VAL A 84 -11.28 -9.41 3.85
N GLN A 85 -11.62 -10.25 4.84
CA GLN A 85 -12.59 -9.89 5.88
C GLN A 85 -12.11 -8.71 6.73
N ARG A 86 -10.79 -8.62 6.99
CA ARG A 86 -10.21 -7.48 7.70
C ARG A 86 -10.32 -6.21 6.86
N LEU A 87 -10.04 -6.29 5.56
CA LEU A 87 -10.15 -5.16 4.65
C LEU A 87 -11.60 -4.65 4.56
N GLN A 88 -12.59 -5.54 4.54
CA GLN A 88 -14.01 -5.16 4.54
C GLN A 88 -14.40 -4.35 5.79
N LYS A 89 -13.85 -4.69 6.97
CA LYS A 89 -14.07 -3.95 8.22
C LYS A 89 -13.45 -2.55 8.18
N VAL A 90 -12.25 -2.41 7.60
CA VAL A 90 -11.53 -1.14 7.51
C VAL A 90 -12.25 -0.15 6.59
N HIS A 91 -12.86 -0.62 5.50
CA HIS A 91 -13.62 0.23 4.58
C HIS A 91 -15.10 0.37 4.98
N GLY A 92 -15.51 -0.14 6.15
CA GLY A 92 -16.84 0.09 6.70
C GLY A 92 -18.00 -0.53 5.90
N LEU A 93 -17.77 -1.64 5.19
CA LEU A 93 -18.83 -2.30 4.40
C LEU A 93 -19.41 -3.50 5.14
N CYS A 94 -20.33 -3.23 6.06
CA CYS A 94 -21.50 -4.09 6.20
C CYS A 94 -22.50 -3.63 5.12
N GLY A 95 -22.39 -4.16 3.90
CA GLY A 95 -23.38 -3.95 2.84
C GLY A 95 -23.22 -2.74 1.93
N ALA A 96 -22.04 -2.53 1.32
CA ALA A 96 -22.06 -1.93 -0.03
C ALA A 96 -21.59 -2.97 -1.03
N GLU A 97 -22.56 -3.40 -1.83
CA GLU A 97 -22.32 -3.98 -3.13
C GLU A 97 -21.47 -2.99 -3.93
N ASN A 98 -20.20 -3.31 -4.15
CA ASN A 98 -19.52 -2.76 -5.30
C ASN A 98 -18.52 -3.77 -5.84
N LYS A 99 -18.78 -4.09 -7.10
CA LYS A 99 -18.15 -5.11 -7.93
C LYS A 99 -16.63 -5.04 -7.82
N LEU A 100 -16.04 -6.18 -7.44
CA LEU A 100 -14.74 -6.62 -7.91
C LEU A 100 -14.97 -7.75 -8.92
#